data_AF-A0AAD8C4X8-F1
#
_entry.id   AF-A0AAD8C4X8-F1
#
_cell.length_a   1.000
_cell.length_b   1.000
_cell.length_c   1.000
_cell.angle_alpha   90.00
_cell.angle_beta   90.00
_cell.angle_gamma   90.00
#
_symmetry.space_group_name_H-M   'P 1'
#
loop_
_entity.id
_entity.type
_entity.pdbx_description
1 polymer ?
#
loop_
_entity_poly.entity_id
_entity_poly.type
_entity_poly.pdbx_seq_one_letter_code
_entity_poly.pdbx_strand_id
1 'polypeptide(L)'
;MNGVGEAQTTIINGIRSSTARAFLHPILNRPNLDIMVNAFVQKVIIKDNHAEGVEVIFQNKKYVVKSNKEIILSAGAIQSPQILMLSGIGPKKHLEELGIPVVVDKIFTSRTQQFRLSLL
;
A
#
# COMPACT_ATOMS: atom_id res chain seq x y z
N MET A 1 -33.04 25.63 -22.44
CA MET A 1 -32.73 24.45 -21.62
C MET A 1 -32.25 24.96 -20.28
N ASN A 2 -33.11 24.96 -19.26
CA ASN A 2 -32.75 25.42 -17.91
C ASN A 2 -32.91 24.23 -16.97
N GLY A 3 -31.90 23.37 -16.93
CA GLY A 3 -31.86 22.23 -16.02
C GLY A 3 -30.94 22.54 -14.85
N VAL A 4 -31.44 22.34 -13.63
CA VAL A 4 -30.66 22.33 -12.40
C VAL A 4 -30.74 20.92 -11.81
N GLY A 5 -29.60 20.42 -11.32
CA GLY A 5 -29.49 19.12 -10.68
C GLY A 5 -28.44 19.17 -9.58
N GLU A 6 -28.71 18.52 -8.45
CA GLU A 6 -27.73 18.40 -7.37
C GLU A 6 -26.63 17.41 -7.77
N ALA A 7 -25.38 17.87 -7.74
CA ALA A 7 -24.25 16.98 -7.90
C ALA A 7 -24.02 16.22 -6.59
N GLN A 8 -24.06 14.89 -6.63
CA GLN A 8 -23.59 14.08 -5.51
C GLN A 8 -22.07 14.27 -5.38
N THR A 9 -21.65 14.89 -4.28
CA THR A 9 -20.24 15.21 -4.03
C THR A 9 -19.79 14.67 -2.67
N THR A 10 -18.50 14.39 -2.53
CA THR A 10 -17.90 14.04 -1.24
C THR A 10 -17.53 15.31 -0.47
N ILE A 11 -18.55 16.10 -0.12
CA ILE A 11 -18.43 17.39 0.57
C ILE A 11 -19.29 17.37 1.83
N ILE A 12 -18.71 17.80 2.95
CA ILE A 12 -19.43 18.01 4.22
C ILE A 12 -19.13 19.43 4.67
N ASN A 13 -20.18 20.23 4.94
CA ASN A 13 -20.08 21.63 5.35
C ASN A 13 -19.23 22.49 4.39
N GLY A 14 -19.42 22.32 3.08
CA GLY A 14 -18.70 23.07 2.05
C GLY A 14 -17.22 22.71 1.88
N ILE A 15 -16.71 21.69 2.60
CA ILE A 15 -15.32 21.26 2.57
C ILE A 15 -15.23 19.83 2.03
N ARG A 16 -14.20 19.56 1.21
CA ARG A 16 -13.89 18.21 0.74
C ARG A 16 -13.75 17.25 1.92
N SER A 17 -14.51 16.15 1.88
CA SER A 17 -14.37 15.05 2.83
C SER A 17 -13.51 13.94 2.23
N SER A 18 -12.23 13.90 2.60
CA SER A 18 -11.31 12.83 2.18
C SER A 18 -11.51 11.54 2.99
N THR A 19 -10.97 10.43 2.51
CA THR A 19 -10.96 9.16 3.26
C THR A 19 -10.24 9.30 4.60
N ALA A 20 -9.12 10.03 4.66
CA ALA A 20 -8.43 10.34 5.91
C ALA A 20 -9.32 11.13 6.88
N ARG A 21 -10.04 12.15 6.40
CA ARG A 21 -10.94 12.95 7.24
C ARG A 21 -12.13 12.14 7.75
N ALA A 22 -12.72 11.31 6.89
CA ALA A 22 -13.90 10.53 7.22
C ALA A 22 -13.60 9.33 8.13
N PHE A 23 -12.46 8.66 7.93
CA PHE A 23 -12.17 7.38 8.60
C PHE A 23 -11.00 7.43 9.59
N LEU A 24 -9.95 8.23 9.35
CA LEU A 24 -8.77 8.26 10.22
C LEU A 24 -8.89 9.32 11.32
N HIS A 25 -9.24 10.56 10.96
CA HIS A 25 -9.30 11.68 11.91
C HIS A 25 -10.19 11.40 13.14
N PRO A 26 -11.38 10.78 13.01
CA PRO A 26 -12.23 10.51 14.16
C PRO A 26 -11.65 9.51 15.17
N ILE A 27 -10.65 8.73 14.77
CA ILE A 27 -10.12 7.61 15.55
C ILE A 27 -8.61 7.73 15.88
N LEU A 28 -8.01 8.90 15.63
CA LEU A 28 -6.57 9.15 15.85
C LEU A 28 -6.11 8.90 17.28
N ASN A 29 -7.00 9.08 18.26
CA ASN A 29 -6.67 8.92 19.69
C ASN A 29 -6.73 7.47 20.16
N ARG A 30 -6.98 6.49 19.27
CA ARG A 30 -7.03 5.08 19.65
C ARG A 30 -5.61 4.56 19.91
N PRO A 31 -5.34 3.93 21.07
CA PRO A 31 -4.00 3.48 21.45
C PRO A 31 -3.47 2.32 20.59
N ASN A 32 -4.33 1.70 19.79
CA ASN A 32 -3.98 0.59 18.89
C ASN A 32 -3.83 1.02 17.41
N LEU A 33 -3.73 2.32 17.14
CA LEU A 33 -3.54 2.87 15.80
C LEU A 33 -2.37 3.85 15.79
N ASP A 34 -1.31 3.47 15.08
CA ASP A 34 -0.17 4.33 14.80
C ASP A 34 -0.21 4.80 13.34
N ILE A 35 0.07 6.08 13.11
CA ILE A 35 0.13 6.66 11.76
C ILE A 35 1.51 7.30 11.56
N MET A 36 2.28 6.72 10.63
CA MET A 36 3.52 7.32 10.14
C MET A 36 3.28 8.04 8.82
N VAL A 37 3.35 9.37 8.86
CA VAL A 37 3.37 10.22 7.65
C VAL A 37 4.80 10.39 7.15
N ASN A 38 4.97 10.72 5.86
CA ASN A 38 6.30 10.88 5.24
C ASN A 38 7.21 9.64 5.40
N ALA A 39 6.60 8.46 5.46
CA ALA A 39 7.27 7.18 5.50
C ALA A 39 7.09 6.48 4.15
N PHE A 40 8.18 6.33 3.41
CA PHE A 40 8.15 5.76 2.07
C PHE A 40 8.53 4.28 2.11
N VAL A 41 7.57 3.40 1.81
CA VAL A 41 7.79 1.94 1.76
C VAL A 41 8.61 1.60 0.52
N GLN A 42 9.72 0.89 0.71
CA GLN A 42 10.61 0.45 -0.38
C GLN A 42 10.27 -0.96 -0.86
N LYS A 43 10.10 -1.89 0.09
CA LYS A 43 9.76 -3.30 -0.18
C LYS A 43 9.11 -3.95 1.02
N VAL A 44 8.41 -5.05 0.75
CA VAL A 44 7.99 -6.03 1.74
C VAL A 44 9.14 -7.02 1.96
N ILE A 45 9.40 -7.34 3.22
CA ILE A 45 10.37 -8.36 3.62
C ILE A 45 9.64 -9.68 3.66
N ILE A 46 10.06 -10.62 2.81
CA ILE A 46 9.47 -11.95 2.71
C ILE A 46 10.52 -12.98 3.10
N LYS A 47 10.16 -13.90 3.97
CA LYS A 47 11.00 -15.00 4.42
C LYS A 47 10.16 -16.26 4.55
N ASP A 48 10.62 -17.38 3.99
CA ASP A 48 9.91 -18.66 4.02
C ASP A 48 8.45 -18.53 3.54
N ASN A 49 8.25 -17.76 2.47
CA ASN A 49 6.95 -17.32 1.94
C ASN A 49 6.09 -16.45 2.88
N HIS A 50 6.53 -16.15 4.09
CA HIS A 50 5.82 -15.26 5.02
C HIS A 50 6.23 -13.80 4.87
N ALA A 51 5.26 -12.87 4.87
CA ALA A 51 5.51 -11.43 4.85
C ALA A 51 5.78 -10.89 6.28
N GLU A 52 7.06 -10.82 6.69
CA GLU A 52 7.45 -10.50 8.07
C GLU A 52 7.40 -9.00 8.41
N GLY A 53 7.47 -8.13 7.40
CA GLY A 53 7.52 -6.69 7.63
C GLY A 53 7.70 -5.87 6.36
N VAL A 54 7.87 -4.56 6.54
CA VAL A 54 8.18 -3.62 5.46
C VAL A 54 9.44 -2.84 5.77
N GLU A 55 10.26 -2.63 4.74
CA GLU A 55 11.37 -1.70 4.78
C GLU A 55 10.87 -0.31 4.38
N VAL A 56 11.12 0.69 5.23
CA VAL A 56 10.64 2.06 5.03
C VAL A 56 11.78 3.05 5.14
N ILE A 57 11.75 4.09 4.31
CA ILE A 57 12.55 5.30 4.51
C ILE A 57 11.68 6.29 5.29
N PHE A 58 12.14 6.65 6.47
CA PHE A 58 11.49 7.64 7.33
C PHE A 58 12.56 8.59 7.86
N GLN A 59 12.33 9.90 7.79
CA GLN A 59 13.32 10.91 8.22
C GLN A 59 14.73 10.66 7.62
N ASN A 60 14.80 10.33 6.33
CA ASN A 60 16.03 10.01 5.59
C ASN A 60 16.84 8.82 6.13
N LYS A 61 16.24 7.97 6.96
CA LYS A 61 16.85 6.75 7.48
C LYS A 61 15.99 5.54 7.12
N LYS A 62 16.66 4.40 6.96
CA LYS A 62 16.01 3.13 6.69
C LYS A 62 15.59 2.47 8.00
N TYR A 63 14.34 2.06 8.08
CA TYR A 63 13.76 1.33 9.20
C TYR A 63 13.05 0.07 8.70
N VAL A 64 12.86 -0.89 9.61
CA VAL A 64 12.04 -2.08 9.38
C VAL A 64 10.87 -2.07 10.35
N VAL A 65 9.65 -2.11 9.81
CA VAL A 65 8.43 -2.25 10.60
C VAL A 65 7.93 -3.68 10.43
N LYS A 66 7.94 -4.45 11.51
CA LYS A 66 7.49 -5.86 11.50
C LYS A 66 5.98 -5.97 11.60
N SER A 67 5.41 -6.99 10.96
CA SER A 67 4.01 -7.37 11.11
C SER A 67 3.90 -8.77 11.70
N ASN A 68 2.95 -8.95 12.62
CA ASN A 68 2.69 -10.25 13.25
C ASN A 68 1.54 -11.02 12.59
N LYS A 69 0.83 -10.40 11.63
CA LYS A 69 -0.37 -10.99 11.03
C LYS A 69 -0.36 -10.86 9.53
N GLU A 70 -0.53 -9.64 9.03
CA GLU A 70 -0.75 -9.39 7.61
C GLU A 70 -0.14 -8.06 7.21
N ILE A 71 0.18 -7.95 5.92
CA ILE A 71 0.58 -6.70 5.28
C ILE A 71 -0.38 -6.41 4.15
N ILE A 72 -1.02 -5.24 4.20
CA ILE A 72 -1.98 -4.79 3.19
C ILE A 72 -1.34 -3.67 2.38
N LEU A 73 -1.12 -3.90 1.10
CA LEU A 73 -0.62 -2.86 0.20
C LEU A 73 -1.78 -2.04 -0.36
N SER A 74 -1.76 -0.74 -0.07
CA SER A 74 -2.74 0.23 -0.57
C SER A 74 -2.05 1.46 -1.16
N ALA A 75 -0.89 1.26 -1.81
CA ALA A 75 -0.10 2.31 -2.44
C ALA A 75 -0.65 2.74 -3.83
N GLY A 76 -1.84 2.28 -4.19
CA GLY A 76 -2.48 2.53 -5.48
C GLY A 76 -1.95 1.65 -6.61
N ALA A 77 -2.57 1.78 -7.79
CA ALA A 77 -2.33 0.90 -8.94
C ALA A 77 -0.92 1.00 -9.54
N ILE A 78 -0.18 2.08 -9.23
CA ILE A 78 1.17 2.32 -9.76
C ILE A 78 2.24 1.84 -8.77
N GLN A 79 2.19 2.30 -7.51
CA GLN A 79 3.25 1.98 -6.55
C GLN A 79 3.10 0.58 -5.94
N SER A 80 1.89 0.03 -5.84
CA SER A 80 1.71 -1.32 -5.29
C SER A 80 2.44 -2.40 -6.11
N PRO A 81 2.29 -2.49 -7.46
CA PRO A 81 3.08 -3.45 -8.23
C PRO A 81 4.57 -3.15 -8.18
N GLN A 82 4.99 -1.87 -8.13
CA GLN A 82 6.41 -1.52 -7.97
C GLN A 82 6.99 -2.10 -6.67
N ILE A 83 6.30 -1.90 -5.54
CA ILE A 83 6.72 -2.43 -4.23
C ILE A 83 6.79 -3.96 -4.28
N LEU A 84 5.82 -4.62 -4.90
CA LEU A 84 5.82 -6.09 -5.04
C LEU A 84 6.99 -6.58 -5.89
N MET A 85 7.28 -5.93 -7.02
CA MET A 85 8.43 -6.25 -7.86
C MET A 85 9.74 -6.12 -7.07
N LEU A 86 9.92 -5.02 -6.34
CA LEU A 86 11.09 -4.80 -5.47
C LEU A 86 11.16 -5.81 -4.30
N SER A 87 10.05 -6.47 -3.99
CA SER A 87 9.96 -7.54 -2.99
C SER A 87 10.15 -8.94 -3.60
N GLY A 88 10.43 -9.05 -4.90
CA GLY A 88 10.60 -10.32 -5.59
C GLY A 88 9.29 -11.01 -6.01
N ILE A 89 8.16 -10.31 -6.00
CA ILE A 89 6.87 -10.80 -6.50
C ILE A 89 6.59 -10.13 -7.83
N GLY A 90 6.60 -10.88 -8.93
CA GLY A 90 6.55 -10.29 -10.26
C GLY A 90 6.91 -11.26 -11.38
N PRO A 91 6.86 -10.83 -12.66
CA PRO A 91 7.31 -11.66 -13.77
C PRO A 91 8.78 -12.05 -13.62
N LYS A 92 9.06 -13.35 -13.51
CA LYS A 92 10.40 -13.91 -13.25
C LYS A 92 11.48 -13.30 -14.13
N LYS A 93 11.28 -13.29 -15.45
CA LYS A 93 12.27 -12.78 -16.42
C LYS A 93 12.68 -11.34 -16.12
N HIS A 94 11.71 -10.48 -15.80
CA HIS A 94 11.99 -9.08 -15.53
C HIS A 94 12.68 -8.87 -14.18
N LEU A 95 12.33 -9.66 -13.17
CA LEU A 95 13.01 -9.64 -11.88
C LEU A 95 14.47 -10.07 -12.02
N GLU A 96 14.73 -11.13 -12.79
CA GLU A 96 16.08 -11.63 -13.08
C GLU A 96 16.92 -10.60 -13.85
N GLU A 97 16.34 -9.91 -14.84
CA GLU A 97 16.99 -8.81 -15.58
C GLU A 97 17.44 -7.66 -14.66
N LEU A 98 16.72 -7.43 -13.56
CA LEU A 98 17.02 -6.40 -12.56
C LEU A 98 17.87 -6.93 -11.38
N GLY A 99 18.26 -8.20 -11.39
CA GLY A 99 19.02 -8.83 -10.31
C GLY A 99 18.24 -8.99 -9.00
N ILE A 100 16.90 -9.02 -9.07
CA ILE A 100 16.03 -9.19 -7.91
C ILE A 100 15.74 -10.68 -7.70
N PRO A 101 15.97 -11.23 -6.50
CA PRO A 101 15.60 -12.61 -6.19
C PRO A 101 14.10 -12.84 -6.36
N VAL A 102 13.74 -13.88 -7.10
CA VAL A 102 12.34 -14.21 -7.37
C VAL A 102 11.78 -15.02 -6.19
N VAL A 103 10.80 -14.42 -5.51
CA VAL A 103 10.03 -15.08 -4.45
C VAL A 103 8.79 -15.74 -5.07
N VAL A 104 8.05 -15.00 -5.90
CA VAL A 104 6.87 -15.51 -6.60
C VAL A 104 6.84 -14.99 -8.03
N ASP A 105 6.76 -15.92 -8.97
CA ASP A 105 6.53 -15.59 -10.38
C ASP A 105 5.04 -15.25 -10.61
N LYS A 106 4.73 -13.97 -10.80
CA LYS A 106 3.35 -13.51 -10.99
C LYS A 106 3.26 -12.31 -11.93
N ILE A 107 2.37 -12.39 -12.91
CA ILE A 107 2.07 -11.28 -13.81
C ILE A 107 0.99 -10.39 -13.19
N PHE A 108 1.28 -9.10 -13.03
CA PHE A 108 0.29 -8.11 -12.62
C PHE A 108 -0.61 -7.74 -13.78
N THR A 109 -1.86 -8.16 -13.74
CA THR A 109 -2.87 -7.77 -14.73
C THR A 109 -3.69 -6.58 -14.20
N SER A 110 -4.32 -5.82 -15.11
CA SER A 110 -5.12 -4.62 -14.80
C SER A 110 -6.30 -4.84 -13.83
N ARG A 111 -6.64 -6.11 -13.56
CA ARG A 111 -7.69 -6.49 -12.60
C ARG A 111 -7.22 -6.56 -11.15
N THR A 112 -5.92 -6.44 -10.88
CA THR A 112 -5.36 -6.61 -9.53
C THR A 112 -5.33 -5.29 -8.78
N GLN A 113 -6.47 -4.92 -8.17
CA GLN A 113 -6.65 -3.62 -7.49
C GLN A 113 -6.25 -3.63 -6.01
N GLN A 114 -6.18 -4.81 -5.37
CA GLN A 114 -5.84 -4.96 -3.95
C GLN A 114 -4.91 -6.15 -3.77
N PHE A 115 -3.80 -5.94 -3.05
CA PHE A 115 -2.83 -6.97 -2.72
C PHE A 115 -2.82 -7.18 -1.22
N ARG A 116 -3.52 -8.23 -0.77
CA ARG A 116 -3.47 -8.72 0.60
C ARG A 116 -2.40 -9.80 0.67
N LEU A 117 -1.31 -9.51 1.40
CA LEU A 117 -0.27 -10.48 1.70
C LEU A 117 -0.57 -11.03 3.10
N SER A 118 -1.59 -11.90 3.17
CA SER A 118 -1.96 -12.61 4.40
C SER A 118 -1.34 -14.00 4.48
N LEU A 119 -1.04 -14.59 3.33
CA LEU A 119 -0.38 -15.89 3.17
C LEU A 119 0.12 -15.94 1.72
N LEU A 120 1.41 -15.74 1.55
CA LEU A 120 2.17 -16.67 0.73
C LEU A 120 2.64 -17.80 1.67
#